data_AF-A0A3A0DJ28-F1
#
_entry.id   AF-A0A3A0DJ28-F1
#
_cell.length_a   1.000
_cell.length_b   1.000
_cell.length_c   1.000
_cell.angle_alpha   90.00
_cell.angle_beta   90.00
_cell.angle_gamma   90.00
#
_symmetry.space_group_name_H-M   'P 1'
#
loop_
_entity.id
_entity.type
_entity.pdbx_description
1 polymer ?
#
loop_
_entity_poly.entity_id
_entity_poly.type
_entity_poly.pdbx_seq_one_letter_code
_entity_poly.pdbx_strand_id
1 'polypeptide(L)'
;MTYNEVGISLNEEILNVAATFNLDPHHLQVEFFNAGHQAIFVEEVGAIKFRIHLSLEEKRIISVKQISGPAEHAPGEPDPFAKYKAFMK
;
A
#
# COMPACT_ATOMS: atom_id res chain seq x y z
N MET A 1 4.20 -26.37 -22.28
CA MET A 1 4.68 -24.98 -22.15
C MET A 1 5.22 -24.84 -20.74
N THR A 2 6.52 -24.67 -20.63
CA THR A 2 7.28 -24.56 -19.38
C THR A 2 7.04 -23.20 -18.74
N TYR A 3 6.42 -23.17 -17.56
CA TYR A 3 6.51 -22.02 -16.65
C TYR A 3 7.81 -22.16 -15.85
N ASN A 4 8.94 -21.89 -16.48
CA ASN A 4 10.18 -21.61 -15.76
C ASN A 4 10.38 -20.10 -15.84
N GLU A 5 10.31 -19.41 -14.71
CA GLU A 5 11.36 -18.53 -14.20
C GLU A 5 10.84 -17.75 -12.99
N VAL A 6 11.50 -18.00 -11.85
CA VAL A 6 11.39 -17.32 -10.56
C VAL A 6 10.04 -17.48 -9.84
N GLY A 7 9.97 -18.49 -8.98
CA GLY A 7 8.98 -18.54 -7.91
C GLY A 7 9.26 -17.47 -6.86
N ILE A 8 9.17 -16.19 -7.24
CA ILE A 8 8.96 -15.12 -6.27
C ILE A 8 7.61 -15.44 -5.66
N SER A 9 7.59 -15.85 -4.39
CA SER A 9 6.31 -16.15 -3.75
C SER A 9 5.48 -14.88 -3.77
N LEU A 10 4.15 -14.97 -3.96
CA LEU A 10 3.25 -13.82 -3.90
C LEU A 10 3.53 -12.92 -2.67
N ASN A 11 3.99 -13.55 -1.58
CA ASN A 11 4.45 -12.86 -0.37
C ASN A 11 5.69 -11.98 -0.60
N GLU A 12 6.71 -12.44 -1.31
CA GLU A 12 7.90 -11.64 -1.63
C GLU A 12 7.56 -10.44 -2.52
N GLU A 13 6.65 -10.59 -3.49
CA GLU A 13 6.20 -9.45 -4.29
C GLU A 13 5.44 -8.43 -3.44
N ILE A 14 4.53 -8.87 -2.58
CA ILE A 14 3.80 -7.98 -1.66
C ILE A 14 4.78 -7.27 -0.71
N LEU A 15 5.79 -7.98 -0.19
CA LEU A 15 6.83 -7.39 0.67
C LEU A 15 7.67 -6.34 -0.09
N ASN A 16 8.03 -6.61 -1.35
CA ASN A 16 8.75 -5.66 -2.19
C ASN A 16 7.91 -4.41 -2.49
N VAL A 17 6.61 -4.60 -2.74
CA VAL A 17 5.67 -3.48 -2.94
C VAL A 17 5.51 -2.68 -1.65
N ALA A 18 5.33 -3.34 -0.51
CA ALA A 18 5.25 -2.68 0.79
C ALA A 18 6.51 -1.84 1.08
N ALA A 19 7.70 -2.40 0.84
CA ALA A 19 8.97 -1.68 0.97
C ALA A 19 9.07 -0.49 0.00
N THR A 20 8.64 -0.65 -1.25
CA THR A 20 8.70 0.40 -2.28
C THR A 20 7.82 1.60 -1.91
N PHE A 21 6.64 1.36 -1.36
CA PHE A 21 5.66 2.40 -1.03
C PHE A 21 5.66 2.79 0.46
N ASN A 22 6.65 2.33 1.23
CA ASN A 22 6.76 2.57 2.68
C ASN A 22 5.48 2.19 3.46
N LEU A 23 4.92 1.03 3.11
CA LEU A 23 3.78 0.40 3.78
C LEU A 23 4.28 -0.60 4.82
N ASP A 24 3.55 -0.74 5.93
CA ASP A 24 3.84 -1.72 6.97
C ASP A 24 3.26 -3.09 6.58
N PRO A 25 4.10 -4.08 6.23
CA PRO A 25 3.63 -5.41 5.81
C PRO A 25 2.93 -6.20 6.93
N HIS A 26 3.15 -5.87 8.20
CA HIS A 26 2.49 -6.54 9.34
C HIS A 26 1.05 -6.07 9.53
N HIS A 27 0.74 -4.86 9.06
CA HIS A 27 -0.57 -4.22 9.14
C HIS A 27 -1.19 -4.00 7.75
N LEU A 28 -0.76 -4.79 6.76
CA LEU A 28 -1.20 -4.71 5.37
C LEU A 28 -2.15 -5.86 5.02
N GLN A 29 -3.34 -5.53 4.55
CA GLN A 29 -4.28 -6.47 3.97
C GLN A 29 -4.37 -6.25 2.45
N VAL A 30 -4.35 -7.35 1.69
CA VAL A 30 -4.50 -7.32 0.24
C VAL A 30 -5.97 -7.43 -0.14
N GLU A 31 -6.52 -6.41 -0.81
CA GLU A 31 -7.85 -6.48 -1.41
C GLU A 31 -7.78 -6.89 -2.88
N PHE A 32 -6.78 -6.41 -3.60
CA PHE A 32 -6.54 -6.72 -5.01
C PHE A 32 -5.05 -6.69 -5.30
N PHE A 33 -4.58 -7.65 -6.09
CA PHE A 33 -3.19 -7.67 -6.54
C PHE A 33 -3.09 -8.22 -7.95
N ASN A 34 -2.57 -7.41 -8.87
CA ASN A 34 -2.15 -7.82 -10.20
C ASN A 34 -0.68 -7.45 -10.36
N ALA A 35 0.17 -8.48 -10.29
CA ALA A 35 1.62 -8.34 -10.40
C ALA A 35 2.01 -7.49 -11.62
N GLY A 36 2.92 -6.55 -11.41
CA GLY A 36 3.42 -5.64 -12.44
C GLY A 36 2.46 -4.54 -12.92
N HIS A 37 1.18 -4.56 -12.53
CA HIS A 37 0.18 -3.59 -13.02
C HIS A 37 -0.36 -2.70 -11.90
N GLN A 38 -1.17 -3.25 -10.99
CA GLN A 38 -1.84 -2.47 -9.96
C GLN A 38 -2.13 -3.32 -8.72
N ALA A 39 -2.24 -2.66 -7.57
CA ALA A 39 -2.63 -3.28 -6.32
C ALA A 39 -3.56 -2.39 -5.52
N ILE A 40 -4.42 -3.00 -4.72
CA ILE A 40 -5.23 -2.32 -3.71
C ILE A 40 -4.93 -2.99 -2.38
N PHE A 41 -4.40 -2.20 -1.46
CA PHE A 41 -4.14 -2.62 -0.10
C PHE A 41 -4.96 -1.82 0.90
N VAL A 42 -5.19 -2.41 2.06
CA VAL A 42 -5.66 -1.71 3.25
C VAL A 42 -4.54 -1.76 4.27
N GLU A 43 -4.03 -0.59 4.65
CA GLU A 43 -3.02 -0.44 5.70
C GLU A 43 -3.65 0.10 6.97
N GLU A 44 -3.36 -0.53 8.11
CA GLU A 44 -3.74 -0.04 9.43
C GLU A 44 -2.59 0.77 10.04
N VAL A 45 -2.85 2.04 10.38
CA VAL A 45 -1.89 2.94 11.02
C VAL A 45 -2.54 3.46 12.30
N GLY A 46 -2.15 2.86 13.44
CA GLY A 46 -2.81 3.13 14.72
C GLY A 46 -4.29 2.73 14.68
N ALA A 47 -5.20 3.67 14.94
CA ALA A 47 -6.64 3.44 14.91
C ALA A 47 -7.29 3.70 13.53
N ILE A 48 -6.49 4.01 12.51
CA ILE A 48 -6.96 4.46 11.20
C ILE A 48 -6.66 3.40 10.15
N LYS A 49 -7.61 3.17 9.24
CA LYS A 49 -7.41 2.30 8.08
C LYS A 49 -7.41 3.10 6.80
N PHE A 50 -6.39 2.92 5.99
CA PHE A 50 -6.23 3.53 4.69
C PHE A 50 -6.36 2.49 3.59
N ARG A 51 -7.29 2.71 2.68
CA ARG A 51 -7.34 1.99 1.41
C ARG A 51 -6.45 2.70 0.41
N ILE A 52 -5.45 1.99 -0.10
CA ILE A 52 -4.38 2.51 -0.93
C ILE A 52 -4.47 1.82 -2.29
N HIS A 53 -4.68 2.60 -3.35
CA HIS A 53 -4.66 2.12 -4.73
C HIS A 53 -3.32 2.51 -5.36
N LEU A 54 -2.59 1.50 -5.82
CA LEU A 54 -1.24 1.60 -6.38
C LEU A 54 -1.24 1.28 -7.87
N SER A 55 -0.46 2.06 -8.63
CA SER A 55 0.07 1.64 -9.93
C SER A 55 1.46 1.05 -9.70
N LEU A 56 1.60 -0.26 -9.89
CA LEU A 56 2.88 -0.95 -9.80
C LEU A 56 3.73 -0.69 -11.05
N GLU A 57 3.09 -0.55 -12.21
CA GLU A 57 3.73 -0.20 -13.47
C GLU A 57 4.39 1.18 -13.41
N GLU A 58 3.65 2.20 -12.94
CA GLU A 58 4.13 3.57 -12.85
C GLU A 58 4.87 3.87 -11.54
N LYS A 59 4.93 2.89 -10.63
CA LYS A 59 5.51 3.01 -9.28
C LYS A 59 4.98 4.24 -8.51
N ARG A 60 3.66 4.41 -8.49
CA ARG A 60 3.01 5.54 -7.80
C ARG A 60 1.72 5.13 -7.08
N ILE A 61 1.31 5.96 -6.13
CA ILE A 61 0.01 5.87 -5.49
C ILE A 61 -1.02 6.62 -6.35
N ILE A 62 -2.06 5.93 -6.79
CA ILE A 62 -3.18 6.48 -7.55
C ILE A 62 -4.13 7.20 -6.60
N SER A 63 -4.47 6.57 -5.47
CA SER A 63 -5.32 7.19 -4.45
C SER A 63 -5.09 6.59 -3.08
N VAL A 64 -5.34 7.39 -2.04
CA VAL A 64 -5.44 6.94 -0.65
C VAL A 64 -6.76 7.46 -0.09
N LYS A 65 -7.52 6.58 0.55
CA LYS A 65 -8.76 6.94 1.23
C LYS A 65 -8.75 6.38 2.63
N GLN A 66 -9.01 7.22 3.62
CA GLN A 66 -9.37 6.73 4.94
C GLN A 66 -10.73 6.02 4.85
N ILE A 67 -10.77 4.78 5.33
CA ILE A 67 -11.99 3.96 5.34
C ILE A 67 -12.48 3.65 6.75
N SER A 68 -11.65 3.89 7.77
CA SER A 68 -12.01 3.75 9.19
C SER A 68 -11.09 4.61 10.07
N GLY A 69 -11.54 4.92 11.29
CA GLY A 69 -10.79 5.68 12.30
C GLY A 69 -11.28 7.13 12.49
N PRO A 70 -10.73 7.85 13.48
CA PRO A 70 -11.09 9.25 13.74
C PRO A 70 -10.83 10.13 12.51
N ALA A 71 -11.81 10.98 12.16
CA ALA A 71 -11.73 11.86 10.98
C ALA A 71 -10.82 13.07 11.20
N GLU A 72 -10.55 13.44 12.46
CA GLU A 72 -9.70 14.55 12.83
C GLU A 72 -8.38 14.04 13.41
N HIS A 73 -7.28 14.49 12.82
CA HIS A 73 -5.97 14.40 13.45
C HIS A 73 -5.91 15.36 14.62
N ALA A 74 -5.47 14.87 15.78
CA ALA A 74 -5.23 15.72 16.93
C ALA A 74 -4.17 16.78 16.56
N PRO A 75 -4.37 18.06 16.91
CA PRO A 75 -3.38 19.10 16.68
C PRO A 75 -2.04 18.73 17.34
N GLY A 76 -0.99 18.56 16.54
CA GLY A 76 0.35 18.20 17.01
C GLY A 76 0.79 16.76 16.68
N GLU A 77 -0.10 15.91 16.17
CA GLU A 77 0.29 14.60 15.64
C GLU A 77 0.77 14.70 14.18
N PRO A 78 1.76 13.88 13.78
CA PRO A 78 2.19 13.82 12.38
C PRO A 78 1.03 13.34 11.49
N ASP A 79 0.80 14.04 10.38
CA ASP A 79 -0.19 13.65 9.37
C ASP A 79 0.11 12.23 8.85
N PRO A 80 -0.72 11.21 9.12
CA PRO A 80 -0.48 9.84 8.65
C PRO A 80 -0.64 9.72 7.14
N PHE A 81 -1.27 10.70 6.47
CA PHE A 81 -1.27 10.75 5.01
C PHE A 81 0.05 11.25 4.43
N ALA A 82 0.91 11.89 5.23
CA ALA A 82 2.13 12.52 4.74
C ALA A 82 3.06 11.53 4.02
N LYS A 83 3.16 10.29 4.52
CA LYS A 83 4.02 9.27 3.91
C LYS A 83 3.57 8.89 2.48
N TYR A 84 2.26 8.87 2.23
CA TYR A 84 1.74 8.52 0.90
C TYR A 84 1.90 9.65 -0.11
N LYS A 85 1.86 10.92 0.35
CA LYS A 85 2.01 12.09 -0.52
C LYS A 85 3.31 12.07 -1.31
N ALA A 86 4.38 11.46 -0.79
CA ALA A 86 5.65 11.30 -1.50
C ALA A 86 5.55 10.46 -2.79
N PHE A 87 4.52 9.62 -2.89
CA PHE A 87 4.29 8.72 -4.02
C PHE A 87 3.08 9.12 -4.87
N MET A 88 2.34 10.16 -4.48
CA MET A 88 1.22 10.68 -5.25
C MET A 88 1.77 11.70 -6.25
N LYS A 89 1.69 11.36 -7.54
CA LYS A 89 2.03 12.24 -8.67
C LYS A 89 0.76 12.77 -9.32
#